data_AF-A0A7J6Q392-F1
#
_entry.id   AF-A0A7J6Q392-F1
#
_cell.length_a   1.000
_cell.length_b   1.000
_cell.length_c   1.000
_cell.angle_alpha   90.00
_cell.angle_beta   90.00
_cell.angle_gamma   90.00
#
_symmetry.space_group_name_H-M   'P 1'
#
loop_
_entity.id
_entity.type
_entity.pdbx_description
1 polymer ?
#
loop_
_entity_poly.entity_id
_entity_poly.type
_entity_poly.pdbx_seq_one_letter_code
_entity_poly.pdbx_strand_id
1 'polypeptide(L)'
;FPLLRSEGLLGSMLYYDGQLNDSRMNLAIAMTSTVDDYIDGWVPATVVNHASVEHVRKDAQGRCDGVQVKDKLNGEEFEVSGSIVINATGARTDALRRDVDPGIEPKIAVNAGAHMILPRYYQGFADSAGS
;
A
#
# COMPACT_ATOMS: atom_id res chain seq x y z
N PHE A 1 17.20 22.36 20.93
CA PHE A 1 17.85 22.16 19.62
C PHE A 1 19.25 22.79 19.61
N PRO A 2 20.23 22.19 20.29
CA PRO A 2 21.59 22.77 20.40
C PRO A 2 22.40 22.71 19.10
N LEU A 3 22.01 21.88 18.14
CA LEU A 3 22.66 21.75 16.82
C LEU A 3 22.06 22.62 15.72
N LEU A 4 21.03 23.42 16.03
CA LEU A 4 20.36 24.26 15.04
C LEU A 4 21.20 25.52 14.77
N ARG A 5 21.43 25.86 13.50
CA ARG A 5 22.15 27.09 13.12
C ARG A 5 21.40 28.32 13.61
N SER A 6 22.03 29.12 14.48
CA SER A 6 21.42 30.30 15.11
C SER A 6 21.55 31.58 14.27
N GLU A 7 22.54 31.65 13.39
CA GLU A 7 22.76 32.81 12.52
C GLU A 7 21.60 32.98 11.52
N GLY A 8 20.91 34.13 11.59
CA GLY A 8 19.77 34.46 10.72
C GLY A 8 18.42 33.82 11.10
N LEU A 9 18.35 33.09 12.23
CA LEU A 9 17.09 32.48 12.69
C LEU A 9 16.17 33.52 13.36
N LEU A 10 14.99 33.75 12.78
CA LEU A 10 14.00 34.71 13.30
C LEU A 10 13.05 34.12 14.37
N GLY A 11 12.92 32.79 14.42
CA GLY A 11 12.03 32.10 15.36
C GLY A 11 11.76 30.65 14.96
N SER A 12 10.92 29.96 15.73
CA SER A 12 10.44 28.61 15.44
C SER A 12 8.93 28.49 15.69
N MET A 13 8.30 27.51 15.06
CA MET A 13 6.89 27.18 15.26
C MET A 13 6.77 25.77 15.79
N LEU A 14 6.05 25.61 16.90
CA LEU A 14 5.67 24.30 17.41
C LEU A 14 4.29 23.93 16.88
N TYR A 15 4.19 22.79 16.20
CA TYR A 15 2.92 22.19 15.80
C TYR A 15 2.92 20.70 16.14
N TYR A 16 1.73 20.13 16.24
CA TYR A 16 1.54 18.70 16.49
C TYR A 16 1.29 17.98 15.18
N ASP A 17 1.99 16.87 14.96
CA ASP A 17 1.81 16.02 13.79
C ASP A 17 1.59 14.55 14.21
N GLY A 18 0.88 13.79 13.39
CA GLY A 18 0.59 12.39 13.63
C GLY A 18 1.69 11.50 13.06
N GLN A 19 2.20 10.57 13.86
CA GLN A 19 3.05 9.49 13.34
C GLN A 19 2.17 8.30 12.96
N LEU A 20 2.34 7.80 11.74
CA LEU A 20 1.58 6.66 11.23
C LEU A 20 2.52 5.50 10.92
N ASN A 21 2.16 4.31 11.39
CA ASN A 21 2.72 3.06 10.89
C ASN A 21 1.77 2.50 9.82
N ASP A 22 2.10 2.80 8.57
CA ASP A 22 1.35 2.43 7.38
C ASP A 22 1.21 0.91 7.20
N SER A 23 2.30 0.17 7.37
CA SER A 23 2.31 -1.28 7.19
C SER A 23 1.38 -1.99 8.18
N ARG A 24 1.43 -1.59 9.46
CA ARG A 24 0.56 -2.14 10.51
C ARG A 24 -0.90 -1.76 10.28
N MET A 25 -1.17 -0.53 9.83
CA MET A 25 -2.54 -0.10 9.51
C MET A 25 -3.12 -0.95 8.38
N ASN A 26 -2.39 -1.13 7.28
CA ASN A 26 -2.86 -1.92 6.13
C ASN A 26 -3.16 -3.37 6.51
N LEU A 27 -2.28 -3.99 7.30
CA LEU A 27 -2.50 -5.35 7.79
C LEU A 27 -3.73 -5.42 8.70
N ALA A 28 -3.90 -4.46 9.60
CA ALA A 28 -5.06 -4.43 10.49
C ALA A 28 -6.37 -4.34 9.70
N ILE A 29 -6.44 -3.46 8.70
CA ILE A 29 -7.62 -3.34 7.82
C ILE A 29 -7.92 -4.66 7.11
N ALA A 30 -6.90 -5.28 6.51
CA ALA A 30 -7.05 -6.56 5.81
C ALA A 30 -7.56 -7.65 6.76
N MET A 31 -6.97 -7.78 7.94
CA MET A 31 -7.38 -8.80 8.92
C MET A 31 -8.77 -8.54 9.49
N THR A 32 -9.13 -7.29 9.78
CA THR A 32 -10.50 -6.97 10.24
C THR A 32 -11.54 -7.35 9.20
N SER A 33 -11.20 -7.26 7.90
CA SER A 33 -12.15 -7.62 6.84
C SER A 33 -12.56 -9.10 6.84
N THR A 34 -11.72 -9.98 7.40
CA THR A 34 -11.97 -11.44 7.45
C THR A 34 -12.69 -11.89 8.71
N VAL A 35 -13.08 -10.98 9.60
CA VAL A 35 -13.70 -11.34 10.89
C VAL A 35 -15.21 -11.54 10.71
N ASP A 36 -15.69 -12.71 11.14
CA ASP A 36 -17.12 -13.02 11.22
C ASP A 36 -17.85 -12.08 12.18
N ASP A 37 -19.02 -11.60 11.77
CA ASP A 37 -19.91 -10.75 12.58
C ASP A 37 -19.23 -9.51 13.19
N TYR A 38 -18.23 -8.93 12.51
CA TYR A 38 -17.54 -7.74 12.99
C TYR A 38 -18.49 -6.55 13.27
N ILE A 39 -19.51 -6.41 12.42
CA ILE A 39 -20.70 -5.57 12.64
C ILE A 39 -21.94 -6.32 12.15
N ASP A 40 -23.14 -5.90 12.56
CA ASP A 40 -24.39 -6.51 12.10
C ASP A 40 -24.52 -6.44 10.57
N GLY A 41 -24.80 -7.58 9.94
CA GLY A 41 -24.83 -7.74 8.48
C GLY A 41 -23.46 -7.79 7.78
N TRP A 42 -22.34 -7.91 8.52
CA TRP A 42 -21.01 -8.05 7.92
C TRP A 42 -20.84 -9.38 7.20
N VAL A 43 -20.27 -9.35 6.00
CA VAL A 43 -19.85 -10.55 5.26
C VAL A 43 -18.32 -10.60 5.25
N PRO A 44 -17.70 -11.64 5.83
CA PRO A 44 -16.25 -11.82 5.84
C PRO A 44 -15.65 -11.86 4.44
N ALA A 45 -14.54 -11.15 4.26
CA ALA A 45 -13.77 -11.22 3.05
C ALA A 45 -12.80 -12.41 3.08
N THR A 46 -12.53 -12.99 1.90
CA THR A 46 -11.35 -13.85 1.70
C THR A 46 -10.18 -12.97 1.27
N VAL A 47 -9.08 -13.03 2.03
CA VAL A 47 -7.86 -12.27 1.76
C VAL A 47 -6.72 -13.24 1.51
N VAL A 48 -6.01 -13.05 0.39
CA VAL A 48 -4.90 -13.91 -0.03
C VAL A 48 -3.70 -13.03 -0.41
N ASN A 49 -2.51 -13.38 0.07
CA ASN A 49 -1.25 -12.78 -0.35
C ASN A 49 -0.48 -13.73 -1.27
N HIS A 50 0.61 -13.25 -1.88
CA HIS A 50 1.38 -14.03 -2.87
C HIS A 50 0.56 -14.53 -4.08
N ALA A 51 -0.64 -13.99 -4.29
CA ALA A 51 -1.52 -14.25 -5.41
C ALA A 51 -1.50 -13.04 -6.35
N SER A 52 -0.91 -13.19 -7.53
CA SER A 52 -0.76 -12.10 -8.50
C SER A 52 -1.82 -12.23 -9.58
N VAL A 53 -2.62 -11.19 -9.77
CA VAL A 53 -3.51 -11.10 -10.93
C VAL A 53 -2.65 -10.81 -12.16
N GLU A 54 -2.66 -11.73 -13.11
CA GLU A 54 -1.91 -11.60 -14.37
C GLU A 54 -2.81 -11.06 -15.49
N HIS A 55 -4.08 -11.50 -15.53
CA HIS A 55 -5.04 -11.08 -16.55
C HIS A 55 -6.43 -10.80 -15.97
N VAL A 56 -7.14 -9.84 -16.57
CA VAL A 56 -8.57 -9.62 -16.33
C VAL A 56 -9.38 -10.35 -17.39
N ARG A 57 -10.34 -11.17 -16.97
CA ARG A 57 -11.20 -11.93 -17.87
C ARG A 57 -12.43 -11.12 -18.26
N LYS A 58 -12.94 -11.38 -19.47
CA LYS A 58 -14.16 -10.78 -20.01
C LYS A 58 -15.08 -11.86 -20.55
N ASP A 59 -16.37 -11.69 -20.33
CA ASP A 59 -17.42 -12.50 -20.93
C ASP A 59 -17.54 -12.25 -22.44
N ALA A 60 -18.42 -13.03 -23.10
CA ALA A 60 -18.68 -12.89 -24.54
C ALA A 60 -19.26 -11.52 -24.94
N GLN A 61 -19.78 -10.75 -23.97
CA GLN A 61 -20.30 -9.40 -24.16
C GLN A 61 -19.23 -8.33 -23.86
N GLY A 62 -18.01 -8.73 -23.55
CA GLY A 62 -16.88 -7.85 -23.26
C GLY A 62 -16.88 -7.25 -21.84
N ARG A 63 -17.71 -7.76 -20.94
CA ARG A 63 -17.78 -7.29 -19.53
C ARG A 63 -16.85 -8.12 -18.66
N CYS A 64 -16.24 -7.49 -17.66
CA CYS A 64 -15.39 -8.23 -16.72
C CYS A 64 -16.21 -9.26 -15.93
N ASP A 65 -15.71 -10.50 -15.89
CA ASP A 65 -16.34 -11.62 -15.18
C ASP A 65 -15.39 -12.36 -14.23
N GLY A 66 -14.13 -11.91 -14.14
CA GLY A 66 -13.15 -12.44 -13.21
C GLY A 66 -11.71 -12.08 -13.54
N VAL A 67 -10.80 -12.85 -12.96
CA VAL A 67 -9.35 -12.68 -13.13
C VAL A 67 -8.64 -14.03 -13.22
N GLN A 68 -7.52 -14.06 -13.94
CA GLN A 68 -6.55 -15.15 -13.88
C GLN A 68 -5.46 -14.77 -12.88
N VAL A 69 -5.18 -15.67 -11.96
CA VAL A 69 -4.30 -15.46 -10.82
C VAL A 69 -3.18 -16.48 -10.85
N LYS A 70 -1.96 -16.03 -10.56
CA LYS A 70 -0.79 -16.86 -10.36
C LYS A 70 -0.39 -16.89 -8.89
N ASP A 71 -0.36 -18.08 -8.31
CA ASP A 71 0.25 -18.31 -7.00
C ASP A 71 1.78 -18.19 -7.14
N LYS A 72 2.37 -17.26 -6.40
CA LYS A 72 3.82 -17.00 -6.42
C LYS A 72 4.62 -17.96 -5.54
N LEU A 73 3.97 -18.80 -4.74
CA LEU A 73 4.63 -19.80 -3.89
C LEU A 73 4.95 -21.07 -4.67
N ASN A 74 4.00 -21.57 -5.47
CA ASN A 74 4.16 -22.80 -6.24
C ASN A 74 4.17 -22.60 -7.77
N GLY A 75 3.78 -21.41 -8.25
CA GLY A 75 3.74 -21.07 -9.68
C GLY A 75 2.46 -21.49 -10.41
N GLU A 76 1.49 -22.09 -9.73
CA GLU A 76 0.22 -22.53 -10.32
C GLU A 76 -0.65 -21.33 -10.72
N GLU A 77 -1.47 -21.55 -11.74
CA GLU A 77 -2.40 -20.57 -12.25
C GLU A 77 -3.84 -21.07 -12.11
N PHE A 78 -4.72 -20.20 -11.63
CA PHE A 78 -6.12 -20.50 -11.41
C PHE A 78 -6.98 -19.27 -11.71
N GLU A 79 -8.29 -19.49 -11.80
CA GLU A 79 -9.24 -18.44 -12.13
C GLU A 79 -10.13 -18.11 -10.95
N VAL A 80 -10.44 -16.83 -10.79
CA VAL A 80 -11.41 -16.34 -9.80
C VAL A 80 -12.52 -15.61 -10.54
N SER A 81 -13.76 -16.05 -10.35
CA SER A 81 -14.95 -15.42 -10.94
C SER A 81 -15.48 -14.32 -10.04
N GLY A 82 -15.96 -13.23 -10.63
CA GLY A 82 -16.56 -12.12 -9.90
C GLY A 82 -17.24 -11.13 -10.83
N SER A 83 -18.41 -10.62 -10.42
CA SER A 83 -19.20 -9.67 -11.22
C SER A 83 -18.56 -8.29 -11.34
N ILE A 84 -17.65 -7.95 -10.42
CA ILE A 84 -16.98 -6.66 -10.34
C ILE A 84 -15.51 -6.90 -9.98
N VAL A 85 -14.60 -6.26 -10.73
CA VAL A 85 -13.16 -6.26 -10.45
C VAL A 85 -12.72 -4.82 -10.17
N ILE A 86 -12.16 -4.56 -9.00
CA ILE A 86 -11.64 -3.25 -8.59
C ILE A 86 -10.11 -3.28 -8.67
N ASN A 87 -9.52 -2.43 -9.51
CA ASN A 87 -8.07 -2.30 -9.62
C ASN A 87 -7.53 -1.27 -8.60
N ALA A 88 -6.99 -1.76 -7.49
CA ALA A 88 -6.34 -0.96 -6.45
C ALA A 88 -4.82 -1.22 -6.35
N THR A 89 -4.15 -1.45 -7.48
CA THR A 89 -2.73 -1.91 -7.52
C THR A 89 -1.67 -0.79 -7.45
N GLY A 90 -2.06 0.43 -7.07
CA GLY A 90 -1.16 1.55 -6.84
C GLY A 90 -0.30 1.91 -8.06
N ALA A 91 1.03 1.98 -7.89
CA ALA A 91 1.95 2.28 -8.99
C ALA A 91 1.86 1.31 -10.18
N ARG A 92 1.28 0.11 -9.98
CA ARG A 92 1.08 -0.91 -11.01
C ARG A 92 -0.29 -0.84 -11.69
N THR A 93 -1.14 0.14 -11.36
CA THR A 93 -2.49 0.27 -11.93
C THR A 93 -2.50 0.25 -13.45
N ASP A 94 -1.56 0.93 -14.11
CA ASP A 94 -1.52 1.00 -15.57
C ASP A 94 -1.11 -0.33 -16.23
N ALA A 95 -0.38 -1.21 -15.54
CA ALA A 95 -0.03 -2.52 -16.09
C ALA A 95 -1.29 -3.36 -16.33
N LEU A 96 -2.18 -3.43 -15.33
CA LEU A 96 -3.43 -4.17 -15.45
C LEU A 96 -4.45 -3.46 -16.36
N ARG A 97 -4.41 -2.13 -16.44
CA ARG A 97 -5.27 -1.39 -17.40
C ARG A 97 -4.89 -1.69 -18.85
N ARG A 98 -3.59 -1.80 -19.16
CA ARG A 98 -3.11 -2.13 -20.50
C ARG A 98 -3.35 -3.59 -20.88
N ASP A 99 -3.42 -4.49 -19.91
CA ASP A 99 -3.89 -5.85 -20.13
C ASP A 99 -5.33 -5.87 -20.65
N VAL A 100 -6.20 -5.04 -20.06
CA VAL A 100 -7.62 -4.90 -20.44
C VAL A 100 -7.81 -4.15 -21.77
N ASP A 101 -7.02 -3.11 -21.99
CA ASP A 101 -7.05 -2.24 -23.17
C ASP A 101 -5.61 -1.77 -23.50
N PRO A 102 -4.93 -2.43 -24.45
CA PRO A 102 -3.55 -2.12 -24.79
C PRO A 102 -3.31 -0.69 -25.30
N GLY A 103 -4.35 -0.03 -25.83
CA GLY A 103 -4.28 1.32 -26.37
C GLY A 103 -4.50 2.41 -25.32
N ILE A 104 -4.72 2.04 -24.05
CA ILE A 104 -5.09 3.01 -23.03
C ILE A 104 -3.91 3.87 -22.60
N GLU A 105 -4.13 5.19 -22.57
CA GLU A 105 -3.12 6.13 -22.11
C GLU A 105 -2.79 5.92 -20.61
N PRO A 106 -1.50 6.02 -20.24
CA PRO A 106 -1.07 5.94 -18.84
C PRO A 106 -1.73 7.05 -18.02
N LYS A 107 -2.13 6.75 -16.78
CA LYS A 107 -2.62 7.75 -15.82
C LYS A 107 -1.69 7.94 -14.64
N ILE A 108 -0.84 6.96 -14.33
CA ILE A 108 -0.03 6.98 -13.12
C ILE A 108 1.37 7.50 -13.45
N ALA A 109 1.75 8.60 -12.78
CA ALA A 109 3.13 9.07 -12.74
C ALA A 109 3.78 8.61 -11.42
N VAL A 110 4.79 7.75 -11.52
CA VAL A 110 5.49 7.22 -10.33
C VAL A 110 6.60 8.19 -9.92
N ASN A 111 6.63 8.55 -8.65
CA ASN A 111 7.73 9.30 -8.04
C ASN A 111 8.44 8.44 -6.98
N ALA A 112 9.75 8.57 -6.87
CA ALA A 112 10.57 7.81 -5.92
C ALA A 112 11.06 8.73 -4.79
N GLY A 113 10.89 8.26 -3.55
CA GLY A 113 11.46 8.86 -2.35
C GLY A 113 12.33 7.85 -1.61
N ALA A 114 13.36 8.30 -0.91
CA ALA A 114 14.22 7.45 -0.08
C ALA A 114 14.31 8.02 1.33
N HIS A 115 14.48 7.14 2.32
CA HIS A 115 14.69 7.51 3.73
C HIS A 115 15.99 6.88 4.22
N MET A 116 16.77 7.64 5.00
CA MET A 116 18.03 7.17 5.59
C MET A 116 17.89 7.11 7.10
N ILE A 117 18.32 6.00 7.69
CA ILE A 117 18.33 5.80 9.14
C ILE A 117 19.75 5.99 9.62
N LEU A 118 19.96 6.94 10.53
CA LEU A 118 21.25 7.19 11.16
C LEU A 118 21.26 6.65 12.59
N PRO A 119 22.42 6.19 13.09
CA PRO A 119 22.60 5.84 14.49
C PRO A 119 22.21 6.98 15.43
N ARG A 120 21.72 6.62 16.63
CA ARG A 120 21.21 7.57 17.63
C ARG A 120 22.22 8.65 18.04
N TYR A 121 23.53 8.37 18.02
CA TYR A 121 24.56 9.35 18.39
C TYR A 121 24.66 10.55 17.43
N TYR A 122 24.06 10.48 16.23
CA TYR A 122 23.91 11.63 15.33
C TYR A 122 22.75 12.57 15.70
N GLN A 123 21.91 12.21 16.68
CA GLN A 123 20.74 13.00 17.08
C GLN A 123 21.08 14.17 18.03
N GLY A 124 22.36 14.43 18.35
CA GLY A 124 22.77 15.61 19.12
C GLY A 124 22.41 15.60 20.61
N PHE A 125 21.91 14.49 21.14
CA PHE A 125 21.78 14.28 22.57
C PHE A 125 23.02 13.53 23.04
N ALA A 126 23.96 14.24 23.65
CA ALA A 126 24.91 13.60 24.56
C ALA A 126 24.09 13.02 25.73
N ASP A 127 24.32 11.76 26.05
CA ASP A 127 23.77 11.14 27.25
C ASP A 127 24.19 11.97 28.47
N SER A 128 23.27 12.74 29.03
CA SER A 128 23.38 13.19 30.42
C SER A 128 22.96 12.02 31.32
N ALA A 129 23.76 10.97 31.32
CA ALA A 129 23.78 9.98 32.38
C ALA A 129 24.80 10.45 33.43
N GLY A 130 24.33 10.76 34.64
CA GLY A 130 25.19 10.88 35.82
C GLY A 130 24.99 12.13 36.68
N SER A 131 23.93 12.15 37.48
CA SER A 131 23.96 12.42 38.94
C SER A 131 22.58 12.13 39.53
#